data_AF-A0A382J101-F1
#
_entry.id   AF-A0A382J101-F1
#
_cell.length_a   1.000
_cell.length_b   1.000
_cell.length_c   1.000
_cell.angle_alpha   90.00
_cell.angle_beta   90.00
_cell.angle_gamma   90.00
#
_symmetry.space_group_name_H-M   'P 1'
#
loop_
_entity.id
_entity.type
_entity.pdbx_description
1 polymer ?
#
loop_
_entity_poly.entity_id
_entity_poly.type
_entity_poly.pdbx_seq_one_letter_code
_entity_poly.pdbx_strand_id
1 'polypeptide(L)'
;MPERSSKPRTDGMTMCLDQGLGLRYTEDLLSICSEYVDLWKLGWATTQLQSLDIVRKKVELLRSNNISVCNGGTLLELSEHQSKAEELFSELVEMGCDATEISSGSLDIDSDRVVELIHNAKEKDLRVFCEVGKKMPEKDFGAK
;
A
#
# COMPACT_ATOMS: atom_id res chain seq x y z
N MET A 1 23.17 -16.99 11.38
CA MET A 1 21.83 -16.70 10.81
C MET A 1 21.79 -17.27 9.40
N PRO A 2 20.63 -17.73 8.90
CA PRO A 2 20.48 -18.11 7.49
C PRO A 2 20.81 -16.94 6.55
N GLU A 3 21.28 -17.25 5.35
CA GLU A 3 21.46 -16.22 4.30
C GLU A 3 20.12 -15.61 3.91
N ARG A 4 20.13 -14.31 3.61
CA ARG A 4 18.97 -13.54 3.14
C ARG A 4 19.31 -12.86 1.82
N SER A 5 18.34 -12.77 0.92
CA SER A 5 18.43 -11.96 -0.29
C SER A 5 18.75 -10.48 0.03
N SER A 6 19.48 -9.81 -0.86
CA SER A 6 19.68 -8.36 -0.83
C SER A 6 18.55 -7.64 -1.56
N LYS A 7 18.38 -6.34 -1.31
CA LYS A 7 17.50 -5.51 -2.15
C LYS A 7 18.02 -5.41 -3.60
N PRO A 8 17.14 -5.28 -4.61
CA PRO A 8 15.68 -5.41 -4.54
C PRO A 8 15.25 -6.87 -4.38
N ARG A 9 14.41 -7.16 -3.37
CA ARG A 9 13.98 -8.53 -3.06
C ARG A 9 12.71 -8.91 -3.82
N THR A 10 12.71 -10.12 -4.36
CA THR A 10 11.51 -10.81 -4.88
C THR A 10 11.00 -11.89 -3.93
N ASP A 11 11.85 -12.36 -3.02
CA ASP A 11 11.59 -13.47 -2.09
C ASP A 11 12.04 -13.09 -0.68
N GLY A 12 11.29 -13.55 0.34
CA GLY A 12 11.54 -13.16 1.73
C GLY A 12 11.31 -11.68 2.00
N MET A 13 10.35 -11.08 1.30
CA MET A 13 9.99 -9.67 1.44
C MET A 13 9.42 -9.35 2.82
N THR A 14 9.75 -8.19 3.35
CA THR A 14 9.15 -7.63 4.55
C THR A 14 8.32 -6.40 4.19
N MET A 15 7.05 -6.44 4.57
CA MET A 15 6.15 -5.29 4.49
C MET A 15 5.95 -4.69 5.89
N CYS A 16 6.13 -3.38 6.02
CA CYS A 16 5.75 -2.63 7.22
C CYS A 16 4.35 -2.05 7.07
N LEU A 17 3.55 -2.13 8.13
CA LEU A 17 2.27 -1.42 8.25
C LEU A 17 2.47 -0.12 9.01
N ASP A 18 2.15 1.00 8.38
CA ASP A 18 2.19 2.32 8.99
C ASP A 18 0.80 2.76 9.41
N GLN A 19 0.60 2.91 10.72
CA GLN A 19 -0.68 3.27 11.32
C GLN A 19 -0.84 4.79 11.52
N GLY A 20 -0.03 5.61 10.84
CA GLY A 20 0.00 7.07 11.01
C GLY A 20 1.26 7.58 11.71
N LEU A 21 2.39 6.89 11.54
CA LEU A 21 3.68 7.29 12.10
C LEU A 21 4.11 8.66 11.58
N GLY A 22 4.71 9.43 12.47
CA GLY A 22 5.31 10.73 12.16
C GLY A 22 6.61 10.58 11.35
N LEU A 23 6.97 11.62 10.60
CA LEU A 23 8.13 11.61 9.72
C LEU A 23 9.44 11.30 10.47
N ARG A 24 9.69 11.97 11.60
CA ARG A 24 10.92 11.77 12.39
C ARG A 24 11.03 10.38 13.00
N TYR A 25 9.91 9.79 13.41
CA TYR A 25 9.88 8.42 13.91
C TYR A 25 10.19 7.42 12.80
N THR A 26 9.66 7.68 11.59
CA THR A 26 9.96 6.87 10.41
C THR A 26 11.44 6.96 10.06
N GLU A 27 12.02 8.15 10.06
CA GLU A 27 13.45 8.40 9.83
C GLU A 27 14.34 7.66 10.83
N ASP A 28 14.03 7.77 12.12
CA ASP A 28 14.75 7.07 13.19
C ASP A 28 14.69 5.55 13.01
N LEU A 29 13.50 5.00 12.71
CA LEU A 29 13.34 3.57 12.46
C LEU A 29 14.14 3.10 11.23
N LEU A 30 14.12 3.88 10.14
CA LEU A 30 14.86 3.54 8.92
C LEU A 30 16.37 3.54 9.14
N SER A 31 16.89 4.34 10.08
CA SER A 31 18.32 4.35 10.41
C SER A 31 18.86 2.99 10.86
N ILE A 32 18.00 2.11 11.39
CA ILE A 32 18.37 0.78 11.89
C ILE A 32 17.86 -0.36 11.01
N CYS A 33 16.74 -0.19 10.29
CA CYS A 33 16.08 -1.31 9.62
C CYS A 33 15.77 -1.12 8.14
N SER A 34 16.18 -0.02 7.50
CA SER A 34 15.85 0.26 6.09
C SER A 34 16.22 -0.89 5.16
N GLU A 35 17.38 -1.52 5.36
CA GLU A 35 17.87 -2.64 4.55
C GLU A 35 16.97 -3.88 4.62
N TYR A 36 16.17 -4.02 5.68
CA TYR A 36 15.32 -5.20 5.92
C TYR A 36 13.86 -5.02 5.52
N VAL A 37 13.46 -3.84 5.06
CA VAL A 37 12.08 -3.51 4.68
C VAL A 37 11.98 -3.31 3.17
N ASP A 38 11.01 -3.92 2.51
CA ASP A 38 10.87 -3.89 1.05
C ASP A 38 9.61 -3.13 0.60
N LEU A 39 8.54 -3.19 1.40
CA LEU A 39 7.27 -2.54 1.13
C LEU A 39 6.77 -1.80 2.37
N TRP A 40 6.18 -0.63 2.18
CA TRP A 40 5.60 0.19 3.23
C TRP A 40 4.15 0.51 2.90
N LYS A 41 3.23 -0.04 3.69
CA LYS A 41 1.80 0.19 3.53
C LYS A 41 1.37 1.36 4.40
N LEU A 42 0.91 2.44 3.78
CA LEU A 42 0.23 3.55 4.44
C LEU A 42 -1.18 3.06 4.85
N GLY A 43 -1.32 2.60 6.08
CA GLY A 43 -2.41 1.75 6.52
C GLY A 43 -3.81 2.34 6.29
N TRP A 44 -4.73 1.48 5.87
CA TRP A 44 -6.15 1.80 5.72
C TRP A 44 -6.35 3.09 4.93
N ALA A 45 -6.90 4.14 5.57
CA ALA A 45 -7.05 5.49 5.04
C ALA A 45 -6.36 6.55 5.93
N THR A 46 -5.31 6.18 6.66
CA THR A 46 -4.65 7.10 7.62
C THR A 46 -4.11 8.36 6.96
N THR A 47 -3.74 8.30 5.68
CA THR A 47 -3.25 9.45 4.91
C THR A 47 -4.28 10.58 4.83
N GLN A 48 -5.57 10.27 4.90
CA GLN A 48 -6.65 11.27 4.89
C GLN A 48 -6.73 12.10 6.18
N LEU A 49 -6.01 11.69 7.23
CA LEU A 49 -5.93 12.39 8.52
C LEU A 49 -4.60 13.12 8.72
N GLN A 50 -3.73 13.11 7.71
CA GLN A 50 -2.39 13.69 7.74
C GLN A 50 -2.29 14.82 6.72
N SER A 51 -1.41 15.80 6.96
CA SER A 51 -1.15 16.79 5.92
C SER A 51 -0.45 16.13 4.73
N LEU A 52 -0.87 16.48 3.52
CA LEU A 52 -0.32 15.92 2.29
C LEU A 52 1.19 16.15 2.17
N ASP A 53 1.68 17.31 2.65
CA ASP A 53 3.11 17.61 2.68
C ASP A 53 3.91 16.64 3.56
N ILE A 54 3.35 16.20 4.69
CA ILE A 54 4.00 15.21 5.56
C ILE A 54 3.98 13.84 4.89
N VAL A 55 2.86 13.46 4.26
CA VAL A 55 2.74 12.19 3.54
C VAL A 55 3.77 12.13 2.41
N ARG A 56 3.86 13.17 1.55
CA ARG A 56 4.85 13.25 0.46
C ARG A 56 6.29 13.13 0.95
N LYS A 57 6.66 13.87 2.00
CA LYS A 57 8.01 13.77 2.61
C LYS A 57 8.32 12.38 3.13
N LYS A 58 7.31 11.70 3.71
CA LYS A 58 7.47 10.33 4.19
C LYS A 58 7.64 9.34 3.04
N VAL A 59 6.86 9.50 1.97
CA VAL A 59 7.01 8.70 0.74
C VAL A 59 8.42 8.90 0.17
N GLU A 60 8.87 10.15 -0.02
CA GLU A 60 10.22 10.47 -0.51
C GLU A 60 11.33 9.82 0.34
N LEU A 61 11.22 9.91 1.66
CA LEU A 61 12.15 9.27 2.60
C LEU A 61 12.18 7.74 2.43
N LEU A 62 11.02 7.10 2.29
CA LEU A 62 10.93 5.65 2.08
C LEU A 62 11.51 5.23 0.72
N ARG A 63 11.15 5.96 -0.35
CA ARG A 63 11.63 5.71 -1.71
C ARG A 63 13.15 5.86 -1.81
N SER A 64 13.74 6.87 -1.16
CA SER A 64 15.20 7.06 -1.13
C SER A 64 15.96 5.92 -0.44
N ASN A 65 15.27 5.11 0.38
CA ASN A 65 15.80 3.89 1.02
C ASN A 65 15.50 2.60 0.22
N ASN A 66 15.10 2.72 -1.06
CA ASN A 66 14.67 1.60 -1.90
C ASN A 66 13.56 0.77 -1.25
N ILE A 67 12.53 1.44 -0.72
CA ILE A 67 11.33 0.82 -0.14
C ILE A 67 10.16 1.20 -1.05
N SER A 68 9.40 0.20 -1.53
CA SER A 68 8.15 0.47 -2.25
C SER A 68 7.09 0.98 -1.30
N VAL A 69 6.21 1.88 -1.76
CA VAL A 69 5.16 2.47 -0.93
C VAL A 69 3.82 2.29 -1.59
N CYS A 70 2.84 1.79 -0.84
CA CYS A 70 1.46 1.63 -1.29
C CYS A 70 0.44 2.23 -0.32
N ASN A 71 -0.76 2.50 -0.84
CA ASN A 71 -1.95 2.77 -0.04
C ASN A 71 -2.38 1.53 0.77
N GLY A 72 -3.22 1.75 1.77
CA GLY A 72 -4.05 0.71 2.34
C GLY A 72 -5.22 0.37 1.41
N GLY A 73 -5.57 -0.91 1.31
CA GLY A 73 -6.66 -1.36 0.46
C GLY A 73 -8.01 -0.75 0.83
N THR A 74 -8.23 -0.43 2.11
CA THR A 74 -9.45 0.30 2.55
C THR A 74 -9.55 1.71 1.96
N LEU A 75 -8.43 2.41 1.70
CA LEU A 75 -8.48 3.68 0.97
C LEU A 75 -8.92 3.46 -0.47
N LEU A 76 -8.46 2.40 -1.13
CA LEU A 76 -8.94 2.05 -2.46
C LEU A 76 -10.44 1.72 -2.44
N GLU A 77 -10.89 0.88 -1.49
CA GLU A 77 -12.30 0.55 -1.34
C GLU A 77 -13.16 1.81 -1.14
N LEU A 78 -12.70 2.75 -0.29
CA LEU A 78 -13.38 4.04 -0.11
C LEU A 78 -13.42 4.87 -1.40
N SER A 79 -12.31 4.93 -2.14
CA SER A 79 -12.25 5.65 -3.42
C SER A 79 -13.15 5.01 -4.47
N GLU A 80 -13.16 3.69 -4.59
CA GLU A 80 -14.05 2.94 -5.49
C GLU A 80 -15.52 3.19 -5.16
N HIS A 81 -15.89 3.18 -3.87
CA HIS A 81 -17.23 3.54 -3.42
C HIS A 81 -17.67 4.96 -3.85
N GLN A 82 -16.71 5.86 -4.01
CA GLN A 82 -16.93 7.23 -4.46
C GLN A 82 -16.71 7.42 -5.97
N SER A 83 -16.46 6.34 -6.72
CA SER A 83 -16.09 6.36 -8.14
C SER A 83 -14.84 7.21 -8.40
N LYS A 84 -13.82 7.05 -7.55
CA LYS A 84 -12.56 7.80 -7.56
C LYS A 84 -11.29 6.93 -7.54
N ALA A 85 -11.40 5.66 -7.92
CA ALA A 85 -10.27 4.73 -7.84
C ALA A 85 -9.15 5.10 -8.82
N GLU A 86 -9.49 5.52 -10.04
CA GLU A 86 -8.50 5.95 -11.04
C GLU A 86 -7.81 7.26 -10.64
N GLU A 87 -8.52 8.20 -10.01
CA GLU A 87 -7.94 9.40 -9.41
C GLU A 87 -6.96 9.04 -8.30
N LEU A 88 -7.31 8.10 -7.42
CA LEU A 88 -6.40 7.62 -6.37
C LEU A 88 -5.09 7.10 -6.96
N PHE A 89 -5.11 6.32 -8.04
CA PHE A 89 -3.86 5.85 -8.68
C PHE A 89 -3.01 7.02 -9.20
N SER A 90 -3.64 8.05 -9.76
CA SER A 90 -2.93 9.24 -10.23
C SER A 90 -2.33 10.03 -9.06
N GLU A 91 -3.06 10.16 -7.95
CA GLU A 91 -2.57 10.79 -6.71
C GLU A 91 -1.39 10.01 -6.10
N LEU A 92 -1.45 8.67 -6.10
CA LEU A 92 -0.35 7.84 -5.60
C LEU A 92 0.95 8.09 -6.38
N VAL A 93 0.86 8.11 -7.71
CA VAL A 93 2.01 8.41 -8.57
C VAL A 93 2.53 9.84 -8.30
N GLU A 94 1.65 10.83 -8.19
CA GLU A 94 2.03 12.21 -7.90
C GLU A 94 2.72 12.36 -6.53
N MET A 95 2.29 11.58 -5.53
CA MET A 95 2.92 11.54 -4.21
C MET A 95 4.28 10.82 -4.20
N GLY A 96 4.64 10.12 -5.29
CA GLY A 96 5.88 9.35 -5.41
C GLY A 96 5.77 7.89 -4.98
N CYS A 97 4.55 7.37 -4.75
CA CYS A 97 4.32 5.94 -4.53
C CYS A 97 4.57 5.18 -5.85
N ASP A 98 5.04 3.94 -5.72
CA ASP A 98 5.34 3.04 -6.85
C ASP A 98 4.51 1.75 -6.78
N ALA A 99 3.62 1.64 -5.81
CA ALA A 99 2.78 0.48 -5.60
C ALA A 99 1.37 0.87 -5.14
N THR A 100 0.43 -0.05 -5.32
CA THR A 100 -0.92 0.06 -4.79
C THR A 100 -1.39 -1.26 -4.19
N GLU A 101 -2.17 -1.18 -3.12
CA GLU A 101 -2.92 -2.31 -2.60
C GLU A 101 -4.34 -2.28 -3.15
N ILE A 102 -4.79 -3.43 -3.68
CA ILE A 102 -6.16 -3.67 -4.10
C ILE A 102 -6.79 -4.72 -3.17
N SER A 103 -7.90 -4.38 -2.53
CA SER A 103 -8.64 -5.28 -1.67
C SER A 103 -10.14 -5.12 -1.89
N SER A 104 -10.90 -6.15 -1.49
CA SER A 104 -12.36 -6.13 -1.40
C SER A 104 -12.80 -6.64 -0.02
N GLY A 105 -12.11 -6.20 1.03
CA GLY A 105 -12.23 -6.75 2.37
C GLY A 105 -13.43 -6.23 3.15
N SER A 106 -13.79 -4.96 2.95
CA SER A 106 -14.92 -4.28 3.61
C SER A 106 -16.09 -4.04 2.65
N LEU A 107 -15.79 -3.78 1.37
CA LEU A 107 -16.74 -3.65 0.28
C LEU A 107 -16.73 -4.88 -0.61
N ASP A 108 -17.92 -5.24 -1.11
CA ASP A 108 -18.05 -6.23 -2.16
C ASP A 108 -17.77 -5.54 -3.50
N ILE A 109 -16.59 -5.84 -4.06
CA ILE A 109 -16.17 -5.42 -5.40
C ILE A 109 -16.14 -6.69 -6.25
N ASP A 110 -16.83 -6.66 -7.38
CA ASP A 110 -16.88 -7.78 -8.32
C ASP A 110 -15.49 -8.15 -8.83
N SER A 111 -15.25 -9.43 -9.08
CA SER A 111 -13.94 -9.93 -9.54
C SER A 111 -13.49 -9.28 -10.84
N ASP A 112 -14.44 -9.04 -11.77
CA ASP A 112 -14.15 -8.39 -13.04
C ASP A 112 -13.70 -6.95 -12.82
N ARG A 113 -14.35 -6.25 -11.88
CA ARG A 113 -13.93 -4.89 -11.48
C ARG A 113 -12.57 -4.89 -10.79
N VAL A 114 -12.25 -5.89 -9.97
CA VAL A 114 -10.90 -6.04 -9.39
C VAL A 114 -9.86 -6.20 -10.50
N VAL A 115 -10.15 -7.00 -11.54
CA VAL A 115 -9.25 -7.15 -12.69
C VAL A 115 -9.06 -5.83 -13.44
N GLU A 116 -10.13 -5.07 -13.68
CA GLU A 116 -10.03 -3.73 -14.26
C GLU A 116 -9.17 -2.79 -13.42
N LEU A 117 -9.36 -2.76 -12.10
CA LEU A 117 -8.55 -1.94 -11.18
C LEU A 117 -7.06 -2.33 -11.24
N ILE A 118 -6.75 -3.63 -11.36
CA ILE A 118 -5.37 -4.11 -11.55
C ILE A 118 -4.79 -3.57 -12.86
N HIS A 119 -5.57 -3.57 -13.95
CA HIS A 119 -5.13 -3.03 -15.23
C HIS A 119 -4.90 -1.52 -15.16
N ASN A 120 -5.87 -0.77 -14.62
CA ASN A 120 -5.79 0.69 -14.47
C ASN A 120 -4.57 1.10 -13.62
N ALA A 121 -4.29 0.39 -12.53
CA ALA A 121 -3.10 0.64 -11.71
C ALA A 121 -1.79 0.37 -12.48
N LYS A 122 -1.73 -0.72 -13.25
CA LYS A 122 -0.55 -1.06 -14.06
C LYS A 122 -0.30 -0.06 -15.18
N GLU A 123 -1.35 0.50 -15.79
CA GLU A 123 -1.23 1.58 -16.79
C GLU A 123 -0.63 2.87 -16.21
N LYS A 124 -0.65 3.02 -14.88
CA LYS A 124 -0.01 4.11 -14.14
C LYS A 124 1.37 3.74 -13.58
N ASP A 125 1.96 2.64 -14.05
CA ASP A 125 3.24 2.10 -13.60
C ASP A 125 3.30 1.72 -12.10
N LEU A 126 2.14 1.44 -11.48
CA LEU A 126 2.07 0.98 -10.09
C LEU A 126 2.23 -0.54 -10.01
N ARG A 127 3.11 -1.00 -9.12
CA ARG A 127 3.17 -2.41 -8.72
C ARG A 127 1.94 -2.77 -7.87
N VAL A 128 1.18 -3.77 -8.30
CA VAL A 128 -0.06 -4.16 -7.62
C VAL A 128 0.18 -5.27 -6.61
N PHE A 129 -0.38 -5.09 -5.40
CA PHE A 129 -0.52 -6.12 -4.38
C PHE A 129 -2.00 -6.33 -4.08
N CYS A 130 -2.47 -7.57 -4.16
CA CYS A 130 -3.87 -7.89 -3.86
C CYS A 130 -3.99 -8.53 -2.47
N GLU A 131 -4.96 -8.08 -1.67
CA GLU A 131 -5.37 -8.75 -0.43
C GLU A 131 -6.64 -9.58 -0.70
N VAL A 132 -6.56 -10.89 -0.44
CA VAL A 132 -7.70 -11.81 -0.54
C VAL A 132 -8.17 -12.15 0.86
N GLY A 133 -9.45 -11.90 1.13
CA GLY A 133 -10.11 -12.17 2.39
C GLY A 133 -11.06 -11.05 2.81
N LYS A 134 -12.07 -11.36 3.63
CA LYS A 134 -12.99 -10.37 4.20
C LYS A 134 -12.58 -9.96 5.61
N LYS A 135 -12.89 -8.71 5.98
CA LYS A 135 -12.66 -8.20 7.35
C LYS A 135 -13.63 -8.79 8.37
N MET A 136 -14.82 -9.16 7.92
CA MET A 136 -15.84 -9.83 8.72
C MET A 136 -15.74 -11.35 8.48
N PRO A 137 -15.39 -12.16 9.49
CA PRO A 137 -15.17 -13.60 9.33
C PRO A 137 -16.33 -14.36 8.68
N GLU A 138 -17.57 -13.95 8.98
CA GLU A 138 -18.80 -14.55 8.45
C GLU A 138 -19.03 -14.30 6.96
N LYS A 139 -18.34 -13.30 6.39
CA LYS A 139 -18.41 -12.98 4.95
C LYS A 139 -17.28 -13.63 4.15
N ASP A 140 -16.29 -14.19 4.83
CA ASP A 140 -15.08 -14.67 4.19
C ASP A 140 -15.33 -15.96 3.41
N PHE A 141 -14.45 -16.24 2.45
CA PHE A 141 -14.57 -17.42 1.61
C PHE A 141 -14.46 -18.70 2.45
N GLY A 142 -15.53 -19.50 2.47
CA GLY A 142 -15.60 -20.73 3.26
C GLY A 142 -16.10 -20.56 4.70
N ALA A 143 -16.65 -19.39 5.04
CA ALA A 143 -17.38 -19.19 6.29
C ALA A 143 -18.57 -20.17 6.40
N LYS A 144 -18.79 -20.72 7.61
CA LYS A 144 -19.89 -21.64 7.94
C LYS A 144 -21.02 -20.93 8.64
#